data_AF-A0A6A2XFA0-F1
#
_entry.id   AF-A0A6A2XFA0-F1
#
_cell.length_a   1.000
_cell.length_b   1.000
_cell.length_c   1.000
_cell.angle_alpha   90.00
_cell.angle_beta   90.00
_cell.angle_gamma   90.00
#
_symmetry.space_group_name_H-M   'P 1'
#
loop_
_entity.id
_entity.type
_entity.pdbx_description
1 polymer ?
#
loop_
_entity_poly.entity_id
_entity_poly.type
_entity_poly.pdbx_seq_one_letter_code
_entity_poly.pdbx_strand_id
1 'polypeptide(L)'
;MNKNQLHRARPWPGFPTSKGLGSFGDANCMEQLLVHCANAIESNDATLAQQILWVLNNIAPPDGDSNQRLTCAFLRALIVRTAKSGTCKMLAAMANAHCNLSIDIHTFSVIELASFVDLTPWHRFGFTAANAAILEAVEGYSVIHIVDLSLTHCMQIPTLIDAIANRLEGPPLVKLTVAGGATEDFPPMIDLSYQELGSKLVNFARSRNVVLEFRAVPSSYADGFSSLIEHLRVQHLVYAESGEALVINCHMMLHYIPEETLSPLSNVNSNPYSFESSPTQSLRTMFLKALRVLDPTIVVLVDEDADLTSNNLVCRLRSAFNYLWIPYDTVDTFLSQGSKQRQWYEAGICWKIENVIAHEGLQRVERLEPKNRWVQRIQNAGFRRVNFGEDTISEVKTMLDEHAAGWGLKKDEDDLLLTWKGHNVVFATAWVPA
;
A
#
# COMPACT_ATOMS: atom_id res chain seq x y z
N MET A 1 21.93 52.80 34.00
CA MET A 1 22.04 51.48 33.37
C MET A 1 20.97 51.37 32.29
N ASN A 2 21.35 51.37 31.01
CA ASN A 2 20.90 50.38 30.02
C ASN A 2 21.58 50.62 28.67
N LYS A 3 22.25 49.57 28.19
CA LYS A 3 22.78 49.43 26.84
C LYS A 3 21.65 48.93 25.93
N ASN A 4 21.57 49.45 24.71
CA ASN A 4 21.70 48.66 23.47
C ASN A 4 21.27 49.50 22.26
N GLN A 5 22.27 49.85 21.45
CA GLN A 5 22.11 50.34 20.09
C GLN A 5 21.73 49.16 19.19
N LEU A 6 20.59 49.26 18.51
CA LEU A 6 20.20 48.39 17.40
C LEU A 6 20.75 48.99 16.10
N HIS A 7 21.78 48.36 15.54
CA HIS A 7 22.23 48.67 14.19
C HIS A 7 21.27 48.07 13.15
N ARG A 8 20.65 48.95 12.36
CA ARG A 8 19.98 48.65 11.08
C ARG A 8 21.02 48.17 10.06
N ALA A 9 20.76 47.05 9.40
CA ALA A 9 21.35 46.71 8.11
C ALA A 9 20.24 46.56 7.06
N ARG A 10 20.44 47.20 5.89
CA ARG A 10 19.57 47.20 4.72
C ARG A 10 19.78 45.94 3.85
N PRO A 11 18.82 45.60 2.96
CA PRO A 11 18.75 44.33 2.24
C PRO A 11 19.67 44.30 1.00
N TRP A 12 20.20 43.13 0.66
CA TRP A 12 20.92 42.86 -0.59
C TRP A 12 20.01 42.18 -1.63
N PRO A 13 20.34 42.28 -2.94
CA PRO A 13 19.36 42.26 -4.02
C PRO A 13 18.86 40.85 -4.35
N GLY A 14 17.56 40.74 -4.58
CA GLY A 14 16.91 39.53 -5.07
C GLY A 14 17.37 39.16 -6.48
N PHE A 15 17.59 37.87 -6.69
CA PHE A 15 17.73 37.29 -8.02
C PHE A 15 16.36 36.82 -8.53
N PRO A 16 16.12 36.87 -9.86
CA PRO A 16 14.81 36.61 -10.42
C PRO A 16 14.45 35.13 -10.31
N THR A 17 13.24 34.86 -9.83
CA THR A 17 12.62 33.54 -9.93
C THR A 17 12.31 33.25 -11.40
N SER A 18 13.09 32.35 -12.00
CA SER A 18 12.78 31.81 -13.33
C SER A 18 11.58 30.86 -13.21
N LYS A 19 10.38 31.40 -13.38
CA LYS A 19 9.20 30.59 -13.69
C LYS A 19 9.31 30.07 -15.11
N GLY A 20 9.17 28.75 -15.26
CA GLY A 20 8.74 28.13 -16.51
C GLY A 20 9.83 27.49 -17.37
N LEU A 21 10.61 26.55 -16.83
CA LEU A 21 11.16 25.38 -17.57
C LEU A 21 11.89 24.32 -16.69
N GLY A 22 11.81 24.37 -15.34
CA GLY A 22 12.70 23.61 -14.44
C GLY A 22 12.23 22.24 -13.91
N SER A 23 10.94 21.92 -13.97
CA SER A 23 10.37 20.85 -13.12
C SER A 23 10.95 19.43 -13.32
N PHE A 24 11.25 19.01 -14.56
CA PHE A 24 11.82 17.67 -14.82
C PHE A 24 13.34 17.59 -14.57
N GLY A 25 14.06 18.69 -14.83
CA GLY A 25 15.51 18.75 -14.57
C GLY A 25 15.80 18.71 -13.07
N ASP A 26 14.94 19.36 -12.28
CA ASP A 26 15.06 19.44 -10.83
C ASP A 26 14.75 18.09 -10.16
N ALA A 27 13.72 17.36 -10.61
CA ALA A 27 13.38 16.03 -10.08
C ALA A 27 14.47 14.98 -10.31
N ASN A 28 15.00 14.90 -11.54
CA ASN A 28 16.09 13.97 -11.86
C ASN A 28 17.37 14.31 -11.08
N CYS A 29 17.65 15.60 -10.87
CA CYS A 29 18.77 16.05 -10.05
C CYS A 29 18.59 15.62 -8.57
N MET A 30 17.38 15.80 -8.02
CA MET A 30 17.05 15.37 -6.65
C MET A 30 17.18 13.85 -6.48
N GLU A 31 16.67 13.05 -7.42
CA GLU A 31 16.82 11.59 -7.40
C GLU A 31 18.31 11.20 -7.41
N GLN A 32 19.12 11.80 -8.28
CA GLN A 32 20.55 11.52 -8.35
C GLN A 32 21.27 11.87 -7.05
N LEU A 33 20.95 13.01 -6.43
CA LEU A 33 21.50 13.40 -5.13
C LEU A 33 21.11 12.41 -4.04
N LEU A 34 19.85 11.97 -4.00
CA LEU A 34 19.40 10.92 -3.06
C LEU A 34 20.16 9.60 -3.26
N VAL A 35 20.37 9.18 -4.52
CA VAL A 35 21.15 7.98 -4.86
C VAL A 35 22.62 8.12 -4.43
N HIS A 36 23.24 9.27 -4.68
CA HIS A 36 24.62 9.53 -4.24
C HIS A 36 24.72 9.53 -2.72
N CYS A 37 23.73 10.10 -2.02
CA CYS A 37 23.65 10.06 -0.56
C CYS A 37 23.55 8.62 -0.05
N ALA A 38 22.67 7.81 -0.64
CA ALA A 38 22.50 6.40 -0.27
C ALA A 38 23.80 5.60 -0.46
N ASN A 39 24.50 5.79 -1.58
CA ASN A 39 25.80 5.14 -1.82
C ASN A 39 26.87 5.57 -0.82
N ALA A 40 26.93 6.87 -0.48
CA ALA A 40 27.89 7.39 0.49
C ALA A 40 27.62 6.81 1.90
N ILE A 41 26.35 6.67 2.29
CA ILE A 41 25.94 6.01 3.54
C ILE A 41 26.39 4.54 3.54
N GLU A 42 26.05 3.77 2.50
CA GLU A 42 26.40 2.34 2.41
C GLU A 42 27.93 2.10 2.34
N SER A 43 28.68 3.04 1.76
CA SER A 43 30.15 2.98 1.68
C SER A 43 30.85 3.55 2.92
N ASN A 44 30.10 3.98 3.94
CA ASN A 44 30.60 4.61 5.17
C ASN A 44 31.44 5.89 4.93
N ASP A 45 31.15 6.64 3.86
CA ASP A 45 31.75 7.96 3.58
C ASP A 45 30.93 9.06 4.26
N ALA A 46 31.21 9.28 5.54
CA ALA A 46 30.47 10.24 6.35
C ALA A 46 30.62 11.69 5.86
N THR A 47 31.77 12.05 5.28
CA THR A 47 32.01 13.42 4.81
C THR A 47 31.18 13.71 3.57
N LEU A 48 31.21 12.84 2.57
CA LEU A 48 30.41 12.99 1.37
C LEU A 48 28.91 12.94 1.70
N ALA A 49 28.49 11.98 2.54
CA ALA A 49 27.10 11.88 2.96
C ALA A 49 26.64 13.17 3.68
N GLN A 50 27.43 13.73 4.59
CA GLN A 50 27.10 15.00 5.26
C GLN A 50 26.96 16.16 4.28
N GLN A 51 27.85 16.27 3.29
CA GLN A 51 27.78 17.31 2.27
C GLN A 51 26.51 17.19 1.43
N ILE A 52 26.17 15.99 0.97
CA ILE A 52 24.96 15.76 0.16
C ILE A 52 23.70 15.99 0.98
N LEU A 53 23.64 15.51 2.23
CA LEU A 53 22.53 15.76 3.14
C LEU A 53 22.30 17.26 3.35
N TRP A 54 23.38 18.04 3.50
CA TRP A 54 23.30 19.50 3.60
C TRP A 54 22.70 20.12 2.34
N VAL A 55 23.14 19.69 1.15
CA VAL A 55 22.58 20.18 -0.13
C VAL A 55 21.09 19.85 -0.23
N LEU A 56 20.72 18.58 0.00
CA LEU A 56 19.34 18.10 -0.06
C LEU A 56 18.43 18.90 0.88
N ASN A 57 18.88 19.17 2.11
CA ASN A 57 18.12 19.93 3.09
C ASN A 57 17.85 21.39 2.68
N ASN A 58 18.65 21.96 1.77
CA ASN A 58 18.46 23.31 1.26
C ASN A 58 17.59 23.36 -0.01
N ILE A 59 17.54 22.27 -0.80
CA ILE A 59 16.80 22.25 -2.07
C ILE A 59 15.42 21.58 -1.99
N ALA A 60 15.18 20.80 -0.92
CA ALA A 60 13.96 20.02 -0.71
C ALA A 60 13.22 20.44 0.59
N PRO A 61 12.66 21.66 0.64
CA PRO A 61 11.87 22.10 1.80
C PRO A 61 10.58 21.27 1.95
N PRO A 62 10.14 21.00 3.20
CA PRO A 62 8.98 20.14 3.49
C PRO A 62 7.63 20.76 3.06
N ASP A 63 7.59 22.07 2.80
CA ASP A 63 6.43 22.82 2.33
C ASP A 63 6.56 23.28 0.87
N GLY A 64 7.57 22.78 0.16
CA GLY A 64 7.84 23.05 -1.25
C GLY A 64 6.84 22.40 -2.21
N ASP A 65 7.22 22.29 -3.49
CA ASP A 65 6.46 21.56 -4.52
C ASP A 65 6.48 20.04 -4.32
N SER A 66 5.69 19.30 -5.11
CA SER A 66 5.54 17.84 -4.98
C SER A 66 6.88 17.09 -4.97
N ASN A 67 7.81 17.46 -5.86
CA ASN A 67 9.12 16.83 -5.96
C ASN A 67 10.01 17.18 -4.77
N GLN A 68 9.96 18.42 -4.28
CA GLN A 68 10.68 18.85 -3.09
C GLN A 68 10.20 18.10 -1.84
N ARG A 69 8.89 17.93 -1.66
CA ARG A 69 8.34 17.21 -0.51
C ARG A 69 8.59 15.71 -0.57
N LEU A 70 8.48 15.10 -1.75
CA LEU A 70 8.92 13.73 -2.00
C LEU A 70 10.38 13.55 -1.59
N THR A 71 11.26 14.43 -2.10
CA THR A 71 12.69 14.40 -1.79
C THR A 71 12.96 14.58 -0.30
N CYS A 72 12.21 15.47 0.36
CA CYS A 72 12.27 15.66 1.81
C CYS A 72 11.93 14.36 2.57
N ALA A 73 10.91 13.62 2.14
CA ALA A 73 10.54 12.34 2.74
C ALA A 73 11.63 11.27 2.57
N PHE A 74 12.23 11.16 1.38
CA PHE A 74 13.39 10.26 1.16
C PHE A 74 14.61 10.66 1.98
N LEU A 75 14.89 11.96 2.08
CA LEU A 75 15.97 12.50 2.91
C LEU A 75 15.77 12.09 4.38
N ARG A 76 14.56 12.27 4.92
CA ARG A 76 14.22 11.82 6.28
C ARG A 76 14.46 10.31 6.44
N ALA A 77 14.00 9.51 5.50
CA ALA A 77 14.18 8.05 5.56
C ALA A 77 15.67 7.63 5.53
N LEU A 78 16.52 8.31 4.75
CA LEU A 78 17.97 8.07 4.74
C LEU A 78 18.63 8.45 6.08
N ILE A 79 18.17 9.51 6.73
CA ILE A 79 18.63 9.90 8.07
C ILE A 79 18.24 8.83 9.10
N VAL A 80 16.99 8.35 9.07
CA VAL A 80 16.53 7.25 9.94
C VAL A 80 17.33 5.97 9.69
N ARG A 81 17.60 5.64 8.42
CA ARG A 81 18.45 4.50 8.06
C ARG A 81 19.83 4.60 8.71
N THR A 82 20.46 5.77 8.59
CA THR A 82 21.79 6.02 9.14
C THR A 82 21.80 5.83 10.65
N ALA A 83 20.77 6.33 11.35
CA ALA A 83 20.61 6.13 12.79
C ALA A 83 20.44 4.66 13.18
N LYS A 84 19.67 3.87 12.41
CA LYS A 84 19.38 2.46 12.70
C LYS A 84 20.52 1.50 12.33
N SER A 85 21.15 1.71 11.17
CA SER A 85 22.22 0.84 10.66
C SER A 85 23.51 0.96 11.49
N GLY A 86 23.73 2.11 12.15
CA GLY A 86 24.98 2.39 12.88
C GLY A 86 26.18 2.65 11.96
N THR A 87 26.00 2.53 10.65
CA THR A 87 26.91 3.00 9.61
C THR A 87 27.06 4.53 9.71
N CYS A 88 28.26 5.06 9.49
CA CYS A 88 28.58 6.47 9.70
C CYS A 88 28.26 6.97 11.13
N LYS A 89 28.95 6.45 12.15
CA LYS A 89 28.73 6.78 13.59
C LYS A 89 28.54 8.26 13.90
N MET A 90 29.29 9.14 13.23
CA MET A 90 29.17 10.59 13.38
C MET A 90 27.78 11.09 12.92
N LEU A 91 27.33 10.66 11.74
CA LEU A 91 26.02 11.00 11.20
C LEU A 91 24.90 10.36 12.01
N ALA A 92 25.07 9.11 12.48
CA ALA A 92 24.11 8.46 13.36
C ALA A 92 23.93 9.22 14.68
N ALA A 93 25.04 9.70 15.29
CA ALA A 93 24.98 10.53 16.49
C ALA A 93 24.29 11.88 16.24
N MET A 94 24.55 12.53 15.09
CA MET A 94 23.87 13.77 14.69
C MET A 94 22.37 13.56 14.45
N ALA A 95 22.00 12.47 13.76
CA ALA A 95 20.61 12.11 13.53
C ALA A 95 19.87 11.94 14.86
N ASN A 96 20.44 11.15 15.77
CA ASN A 96 19.86 10.89 17.10
C ASN A 96 19.78 12.14 18.00
N ALA A 97 20.72 13.09 17.86
CA ALA A 97 20.74 14.31 18.67
C ALA A 97 19.76 15.40 18.17
N HIS A 98 19.23 15.28 16.96
CA HIS A 98 18.43 16.34 16.31
C HIS A 98 17.03 15.91 15.88
N CYS A 99 16.57 14.70 16.20
CA CYS A 99 15.34 14.17 15.61
C CYS A 99 14.14 14.09 16.56
N ASN A 100 13.14 14.95 16.35
CA ASN A 100 11.74 14.52 16.44
C ASN A 100 11.33 14.01 15.04
N LEU A 101 11.95 12.91 14.59
CA LEU A 101 11.74 12.34 13.24
C LEU A 101 10.46 11.50 13.15
N SER A 102 9.74 11.30 14.27
CA SER A 102 8.50 10.53 14.32
C SER A 102 7.51 11.06 13.27
N ILE A 103 7.04 10.16 12.43
CA ILE A 103 5.91 10.45 11.54
C ILE A 103 4.65 10.34 12.38
N ASP A 104 3.94 11.46 12.53
CA ASP A 104 2.65 11.49 13.19
C ASP A 104 1.60 10.95 12.21
N ILE A 105 1.29 9.66 12.34
CA ILE A 105 0.28 8.99 11.52
C ILE A 105 -1.09 9.30 12.14
N HIS A 106 -1.97 9.88 11.33
CA HIS A 106 -3.33 10.17 11.77
C HIS A 106 -4.14 8.89 11.96
N THR A 107 -4.78 8.77 13.12
CA THR A 107 -5.77 7.73 13.39
C THR A 107 -7.14 8.26 13.00
N PHE A 108 -7.73 7.66 11.96
CA PHE A 108 -8.98 8.09 11.37
C PHE A 108 -10.19 7.58 12.16
N SER A 109 -11.21 8.41 12.31
CA SER A 109 -12.58 7.91 12.51
C SER A 109 -13.11 7.26 11.23
N VAL A 110 -14.20 6.48 11.32
CA VAL A 110 -14.86 5.86 10.16
C VAL A 110 -15.21 6.88 9.06
N ILE A 111 -15.69 8.06 9.46
CA ILE A 111 -16.14 9.11 8.53
C ILE A 111 -14.93 9.75 7.83
N GLU A 112 -13.85 10.00 8.57
CA GLU A 112 -12.63 10.56 7.99
C GLU A 112 -11.95 9.54 7.07
N LEU A 113 -11.95 8.25 7.42
CA LEU A 113 -11.41 7.20 6.57
C LEU A 113 -12.21 7.04 5.27
N ALA A 114 -13.53 7.11 5.33
CA ALA A 114 -14.38 7.15 4.13
C ALA A 114 -14.03 8.36 3.26
N SER A 115 -13.87 9.55 3.87
CA SER A 115 -13.46 10.76 3.16
C SER A 115 -12.06 10.66 2.54
N PHE A 116 -11.14 9.95 3.20
CA PHE A 116 -9.80 9.66 2.69
C PHE A 116 -9.85 8.74 1.46
N VAL A 117 -10.65 7.67 1.53
CA VAL A 117 -10.88 6.74 0.43
C VAL A 117 -11.50 7.45 -0.77
N ASP A 118 -12.45 8.36 -0.54
CA ASP A 118 -13.18 9.08 -1.59
C ASP A 118 -12.37 10.21 -2.23
N LEU A 119 -11.26 10.63 -1.62
CA LEU A 119 -10.47 11.76 -2.09
C LEU A 119 -9.89 11.53 -3.50
N THR A 120 -9.47 10.30 -3.79
CA THR A 120 -8.86 9.92 -5.07
C THR A 120 -9.39 8.54 -5.49
N PRO A 121 -9.38 8.19 -6.79
CA PRO A 121 -9.83 6.88 -7.24
C PRO A 121 -8.89 5.74 -6.84
N TRP A 122 -7.81 5.98 -6.10
CA TRP A 122 -6.79 5.00 -5.73
C TRP A 122 -7.38 3.70 -5.14
N HIS A 123 -8.32 3.85 -4.18
CA HIS A 123 -9.02 2.73 -3.57
C HIS A 123 -10.35 2.43 -4.27
N ARG A 124 -11.10 3.46 -4.68
CA ARG A 124 -12.41 3.29 -5.34
C ARG A 124 -12.32 2.50 -6.65
N PHE A 125 -11.25 2.67 -7.42
CA PHE A 125 -10.95 1.85 -8.60
C PHE A 125 -10.95 0.35 -8.26
N GLY A 126 -10.20 -0.02 -7.22
CA GLY A 126 -10.11 -1.38 -6.73
C GLY A 126 -11.46 -1.92 -6.29
N PHE A 127 -12.19 -1.11 -5.51
CA PHE A 127 -13.52 -1.49 -5.00
C PHE A 127 -14.52 -1.74 -6.12
N THR A 128 -14.61 -0.84 -7.10
CA THR A 128 -15.53 -0.97 -8.23
C THR A 128 -15.19 -2.20 -9.06
N ALA A 129 -13.92 -2.38 -9.45
CA ALA A 129 -13.51 -3.53 -10.25
C ALA A 129 -13.74 -4.85 -9.50
N ALA A 130 -13.38 -4.91 -8.21
CA ALA A 130 -13.56 -6.10 -7.39
C ALA A 130 -15.03 -6.43 -7.15
N ASN A 131 -15.85 -5.43 -6.82
CA ASN A 131 -17.28 -5.64 -6.59
C ASN A 131 -17.97 -6.20 -7.84
N ALA A 132 -17.68 -5.64 -9.03
CA ALA A 132 -18.25 -6.13 -10.28
C ALA A 132 -17.88 -7.60 -10.55
N ALA A 133 -16.59 -7.95 -10.44
CA ALA A 133 -16.15 -9.34 -10.61
C ALA A 133 -16.73 -10.29 -9.55
N ILE A 134 -16.87 -9.83 -8.30
CA ILE A 134 -17.50 -10.61 -7.24
C ILE A 134 -18.98 -10.85 -7.57
N LEU A 135 -19.73 -9.82 -7.97
CA LEU A 135 -21.16 -9.94 -8.29
C LEU A 135 -21.41 -10.92 -9.43
N GLU A 136 -20.59 -10.87 -10.49
CA GLU A 136 -20.66 -11.82 -11.60
C GLU A 136 -20.38 -13.25 -11.11
N ALA A 137 -19.35 -13.45 -10.27
CA ALA A 137 -18.94 -14.79 -9.83
C ALA A 137 -19.91 -15.44 -8.83
N VAL A 138 -20.66 -14.64 -8.06
CA VAL A 138 -21.58 -15.12 -7.01
C VAL A 138 -23.04 -15.13 -7.46
N GLU A 139 -23.31 -14.89 -8.75
CA GLU A 139 -24.64 -15.00 -9.35
C GLU A 139 -25.23 -16.40 -9.09
N GLY A 140 -26.53 -16.46 -8.76
CA GLY A 140 -27.21 -17.71 -8.43
C GLY A 140 -26.91 -18.32 -7.04
N TYR A 141 -25.88 -17.86 -6.32
CA TYR A 141 -25.60 -18.34 -4.96
C TYR A 141 -26.50 -17.69 -3.92
N SER A 142 -27.07 -18.51 -3.02
CA SER A 142 -27.91 -18.08 -1.90
C SER A 142 -27.12 -17.75 -0.63
N VAL A 143 -25.87 -18.22 -0.54
CA VAL A 143 -24.92 -17.94 0.53
C VAL A 143 -23.61 -17.49 -0.09
N ILE A 144 -23.11 -16.34 0.33
CA ILE A 144 -21.81 -15.79 -0.09
C ILE A 144 -20.93 -15.66 1.14
N HIS A 145 -19.76 -16.30 1.12
CA HIS A 145 -18.71 -16.13 2.11
C HIS A 145 -17.57 -15.29 1.55
N ILE A 146 -17.45 -14.06 2.02
CA ILE A 146 -16.41 -13.12 1.66
C ILE A 146 -15.31 -13.17 2.72
N VAL A 147 -14.08 -13.46 2.29
CA VAL A 147 -12.87 -13.28 3.08
C VAL A 147 -12.21 -11.99 2.60
N ASP A 148 -12.25 -10.95 3.43
CA ASP A 148 -11.69 -9.63 3.13
C ASP A 148 -10.32 -9.45 3.78
N LEU A 149 -9.30 -9.30 2.94
CA LEU A 149 -7.92 -8.97 3.28
C LEU A 149 -7.63 -7.58 2.73
N SER A 150 -8.04 -6.54 3.45
CA SER A 150 -7.98 -5.16 3.00
C SER A 150 -7.24 -4.24 3.97
N LEU A 151 -6.44 -3.33 3.42
CA LEU A 151 -5.73 -2.29 4.18
C LEU A 151 -6.65 -1.15 4.65
N THR A 152 -7.84 -1.01 4.06
CA THR A 152 -8.77 0.10 4.30
C THR A 152 -9.95 -0.31 5.18
N HIS A 153 -9.75 -1.22 6.14
CA HIS A 153 -10.73 -1.58 7.17
C HIS A 153 -12.18 -1.79 6.65
N CYS A 154 -12.34 -2.67 5.66
CA CYS A 154 -13.64 -3.01 5.07
C CYS A 154 -14.42 -1.83 4.43
N MET A 155 -13.79 -0.71 4.09
CA MET A 155 -14.49 0.42 3.43
C MET A 155 -15.10 0.05 2.06
N GLN A 156 -14.64 -1.03 1.43
CA GLN A 156 -15.27 -1.61 0.23
C GLN A 156 -16.66 -2.20 0.53
N ILE A 157 -16.81 -2.88 1.67
CA ILE A 157 -17.93 -3.77 1.97
C ILE A 157 -19.30 -3.10 1.90
N PRO A 158 -19.53 -1.87 2.38
CA PRO A 158 -20.83 -1.21 2.24
C PRO A 158 -21.31 -1.09 0.79
N THR A 159 -20.40 -0.78 -0.15
CA THR A 159 -20.76 -0.68 -1.58
C THR A 159 -21.10 -2.04 -2.18
N LEU A 160 -20.39 -3.10 -1.76
CA LEU A 160 -20.68 -4.47 -2.17
C LEU A 160 -22.01 -4.98 -1.61
N ILE A 161 -22.32 -4.69 -0.34
CA ILE A 161 -23.62 -5.01 0.28
C ILE A 161 -24.75 -4.34 -0.48
N ASP A 162 -24.60 -3.06 -0.85
CA ASP A 162 -25.62 -2.33 -1.58
C ASP A 162 -25.86 -2.94 -2.97
N ALA A 163 -24.79 -3.35 -3.67
CA ALA A 163 -24.93 -4.01 -4.96
C ALA A 163 -25.56 -5.41 -4.84
N ILE A 164 -25.16 -6.20 -3.84
CA ILE A 164 -25.73 -7.52 -3.54
C ILE A 164 -27.22 -7.42 -3.19
N ALA A 165 -27.64 -6.39 -2.47
CA ALA A 165 -29.03 -6.18 -2.08
C ALA A 165 -29.97 -5.98 -3.27
N ASN A 166 -29.44 -5.49 -4.41
CA ASN A 166 -30.19 -5.18 -5.61
C ASN A 166 -30.18 -6.31 -6.66
N ARG A 167 -29.68 -7.49 -6.31
CA ARG A 167 -29.70 -8.68 -7.19
C ARG A 167 -31.12 -9.09 -7.55
N LEU A 168 -31.31 -9.58 -8.78
CA LEU A 168 -32.60 -10.02 -9.30
C LEU A 168 -33.19 -11.21 -8.53
N GLU A 169 -32.35 -12.11 -8.02
CA GLU A 169 -32.81 -13.28 -7.24
C GLU A 169 -33.17 -12.93 -5.78
N GLY A 170 -32.93 -11.68 -5.37
CA GLY A 170 -33.05 -11.21 -4.00
C GLY A 170 -31.76 -11.34 -3.17
N PRO A 171 -31.73 -10.72 -1.97
CA PRO A 171 -30.53 -10.70 -1.14
C PRO A 171 -30.12 -12.09 -0.60
N PRO A 172 -28.86 -12.53 -0.77
CA PRO A 172 -28.33 -13.75 -0.16
C PRO A 172 -27.99 -13.55 1.32
N LEU A 173 -27.69 -14.67 2.01
CA LEU A 173 -26.95 -14.63 3.27
C LEU A 173 -25.48 -14.31 2.97
N VAL A 174 -24.93 -13.29 3.61
CA VAL A 174 -23.51 -12.91 3.49
C VAL A 174 -22.78 -13.28 4.78
N LYS A 175 -21.68 -14.03 4.66
CA LYS A 175 -20.70 -14.22 5.72
C LYS A 175 -19.47 -13.39 5.38
N LEU A 176 -19.06 -12.50 6.27
CA LEU A 176 -17.85 -11.70 6.12
C LEU A 176 -16.83 -12.12 7.16
N THR A 177 -15.70 -12.63 6.68
CA THR A 177 -14.54 -12.97 7.51
C THR A 177 -13.40 -12.03 7.20
N VAL A 178 -12.76 -11.49 8.23
CA VAL A 178 -11.63 -10.57 8.10
C VAL A 178 -10.46 -11.08 8.93
N ALA A 179 -9.23 -10.86 8.46
CA ALA A 179 -8.06 -11.00 9.33
C ALA A 179 -8.07 -9.81 10.31
N GLY A 180 -8.25 -10.06 11.60
CA GLY A 180 -8.32 -8.99 12.60
C GLY A 180 -7.81 -9.46 13.95
N GLY A 181 -7.02 -8.64 14.64
CA GLY A 181 -6.52 -8.94 15.98
C GLY A 181 -4.99 -8.87 16.15
N ALA A 182 -4.23 -8.73 15.06
CA ALA A 182 -2.91 -8.10 15.14
C ALA A 182 -3.14 -6.58 15.06
N THR A 183 -2.54 -5.79 15.94
CA THR A 183 -2.45 -4.34 15.73
C THR A 183 -1.69 -4.13 14.43
N GLU A 184 -2.38 -3.72 13.37
CA GLU A 184 -1.71 -3.31 12.14
C GLU A 184 -1.11 -1.93 12.40
N ASP A 185 0.20 -1.92 12.67
CA ASP A 185 0.96 -0.70 12.96
C ASP A 185 1.27 0.11 11.68
N PHE A 186 0.44 -0.02 10.65
CA PHE A 186 0.61 0.65 9.36
C PHE A 186 -0.62 1.47 8.95
N PRO A 187 -0.43 2.60 8.21
CA PRO A 187 -1.52 3.45 7.75
C PRO A 187 -2.39 2.80 6.66
N PRO A 188 -3.66 3.22 6.52
CA PRO A 188 -4.38 4.17 7.36
C PRO A 188 -4.81 3.51 8.69
N MET A 189 -4.59 4.18 9.81
CA MET A 189 -5.02 3.67 11.11
C MET A 189 -6.47 4.05 11.38
N ILE A 190 -7.25 3.20 12.06
CA ILE A 190 -8.63 3.49 12.46
C ILE A 190 -8.81 3.48 13.98
N ASP A 191 -9.54 4.46 14.50
CA ASP A 191 -9.97 4.52 15.90
C ASP A 191 -11.28 3.73 16.09
N LEU A 192 -11.22 2.44 15.78
CA LEU A 192 -12.37 1.54 15.90
C LEU A 192 -11.94 0.08 16.04
N SER A 193 -12.51 -0.63 17.01
CA SER A 193 -12.27 -2.07 17.10
C SER A 193 -12.97 -2.83 15.96
N TYR A 194 -12.40 -3.94 15.52
CA TYR A 194 -13.03 -4.79 14.51
C TYR A 194 -14.40 -5.37 14.94
N GLN A 195 -14.65 -5.49 16.25
CA GLN A 195 -15.96 -5.90 16.76
C GLN A 195 -17.02 -4.79 16.57
N GLU A 196 -16.66 -3.55 16.83
CA GLU A 196 -17.55 -2.40 16.59
C GLU A 196 -17.76 -2.15 15.11
N LEU A 197 -16.70 -2.29 14.29
CA LEU A 197 -16.78 -2.25 12.83
C LEU A 197 -17.77 -3.30 12.31
N GLY A 198 -17.62 -4.56 12.76
CA GLY A 198 -18.52 -5.64 12.43
C GLY A 198 -19.98 -5.34 12.78
N SER A 199 -20.23 -4.82 13.98
CA SER A 199 -21.58 -4.41 14.41
C SER A 199 -22.18 -3.32 13.51
N LYS A 200 -21.39 -2.31 13.12
CA LYS A 200 -21.82 -1.27 12.17
C LYS A 200 -22.16 -1.86 10.80
N LEU A 201 -21.33 -2.75 10.27
CA LEU A 201 -21.58 -3.43 8.99
C LEU A 201 -22.83 -4.30 9.03
N VAL A 202 -23.05 -5.06 10.11
CA VAL A 202 -24.26 -5.88 10.28
C VAL A 202 -25.52 -5.02 10.33
N ASN A 203 -25.47 -3.87 11.01
CA ASN A 203 -26.59 -2.93 11.05
C ASN A 203 -26.86 -2.29 9.67
N PHE A 204 -25.81 -1.97 8.91
CA PHE A 204 -25.94 -1.47 7.54
C PHE A 204 -26.50 -2.54 6.59
N ALA A 205 -26.01 -3.78 6.66
CA ALA A 205 -26.57 -4.89 5.88
C ALA A 205 -28.06 -5.07 6.15
N ARG A 206 -28.46 -5.02 7.43
CA ARG A 206 -29.88 -5.10 7.82
C ARG A 206 -30.71 -3.98 7.22
N SER A 207 -30.20 -2.74 7.12
CA SER A 207 -30.94 -1.63 6.49
C SER A 207 -31.09 -1.79 4.97
N ARG A 208 -30.27 -2.66 4.35
CA ARG A 208 -30.38 -3.08 2.94
C ARG A 208 -31.10 -4.41 2.76
N ASN A 209 -31.74 -4.96 3.80
CA ASN A 209 -32.38 -6.28 3.80
C ASN A 209 -31.43 -7.45 3.49
N VAL A 210 -30.13 -7.30 3.75
CA VAL A 210 -29.12 -8.34 3.63
C VAL A 210 -28.84 -8.92 5.02
N VAL A 211 -28.85 -10.25 5.15
CA VAL A 211 -28.39 -10.90 6.39
C VAL A 211 -26.88 -11.00 6.34
N LEU A 212 -26.19 -10.37 7.29
CA LEU A 212 -24.73 -10.41 7.40
C LEU A 212 -24.29 -11.10 8.70
N GLU A 213 -23.45 -12.12 8.58
CA GLU A 213 -22.67 -12.69 9.66
C GLU A 213 -21.24 -12.14 9.59
N PHE A 214 -20.73 -11.57 10.67
CA PHE A 214 -19.38 -10.99 10.71
C PHE A 214 -18.46 -11.79 11.62
N ARG A 215 -17.22 -12.02 11.17
CA ARG A 215 -16.19 -12.71 11.95
C ARG A 215 -14.81 -12.09 11.73
N ALA A 216 -14.17 -11.67 12.83
CA ALA A 216 -12.75 -11.32 12.83
C ALA A 216 -11.92 -12.51 13.33
N VAL A 217 -10.91 -12.93 12.57
CA VAL A 217 -10.01 -14.03 12.92
C VAL A 217 -8.63 -13.45 13.26
N PRO A 218 -8.12 -13.65 14.49
CA PRO A 218 -6.75 -13.29 14.86
C PRO A 218 -5.72 -13.95 13.95
N SER A 219 -5.12 -13.15 13.08
CA SER A 219 -4.16 -13.60 12.08
C SER A 219 -3.21 -12.46 11.70
N SER A 220 -2.04 -12.80 11.15
CA SER A 220 -1.00 -11.85 10.80
C SER A 220 -0.49 -12.10 9.39
N TYR A 221 -0.21 -11.02 8.65
CA TYR A 221 0.46 -11.12 7.35
C TYR A 221 1.86 -11.75 7.46
N ALA A 222 2.52 -11.61 8.62
CA ALA A 222 3.91 -12.01 8.83
C ALA A 222 4.12 -13.53 8.71
N ASP A 223 3.09 -14.34 8.99
CA ASP A 223 3.10 -15.80 8.82
C ASP A 223 2.34 -16.28 7.58
N GLY A 224 1.92 -15.35 6.71
CA GLY A 224 1.09 -15.66 5.55
C GLY A 224 -0.36 -15.99 5.92
N PHE A 225 -0.89 -15.36 6.97
CA PHE A 225 -2.26 -15.53 7.46
C PHE A 225 -2.60 -16.97 7.86
N SER A 226 -1.65 -17.68 8.49
CA SER A 226 -1.77 -19.11 8.78
C SER A 226 -3.03 -19.45 9.59
N SER A 227 -3.33 -18.67 10.64
CA SER A 227 -4.54 -18.87 11.45
C SER A 227 -5.85 -18.66 10.68
N LEU A 228 -5.89 -17.69 9.76
CA LEU A 228 -7.05 -17.48 8.90
C LEU A 228 -7.22 -18.65 7.94
N ILE A 229 -6.14 -19.10 7.29
CA ILE A 229 -6.18 -20.26 6.40
C ILE A 229 -6.69 -21.50 7.14
N GLU A 230 -6.20 -21.77 8.34
CA GLU A 230 -6.67 -22.91 9.13
C GLU A 230 -8.15 -22.77 9.50
N HIS A 231 -8.58 -21.56 9.87
CA HIS A 231 -9.97 -21.28 10.13
C HIS A 231 -10.88 -21.61 8.93
N LEU A 232 -10.49 -21.16 7.74
CA LEU A 232 -11.21 -21.40 6.49
C LEU A 232 -11.22 -22.87 6.12
N ARG A 233 -10.12 -23.61 6.33
CA ARG A 233 -10.07 -25.07 6.09
C ARG A 233 -11.06 -25.83 6.97
N VAL A 234 -11.11 -25.50 8.25
CA VAL A 234 -12.06 -26.14 9.18
C VAL A 234 -13.50 -25.84 8.76
N GLN A 235 -13.80 -24.59 8.39
CA GLN A 235 -15.13 -24.24 7.87
C GLN A 235 -15.47 -24.99 6.59
N HIS A 236 -14.54 -25.01 5.62
CA HIS A 236 -14.71 -25.70 4.35
C HIS A 236 -14.99 -27.20 4.54
N LEU A 237 -14.31 -27.86 5.48
CA LEU A 237 -14.57 -29.27 5.81
C LEU A 237 -15.95 -29.51 6.43
N VAL A 238 -16.46 -28.56 7.21
CA VAL A 238 -17.77 -28.68 7.87
C VAL A 238 -18.93 -28.35 6.92
N TYR A 239 -18.71 -27.42 6.00
CA TYR A 239 -19.75 -26.86 5.13
C TYR A 239 -19.57 -27.21 3.64
N ALA A 240 -18.71 -28.17 3.29
CA ALA A 240 -18.44 -28.57 1.90
C ALA A 240 -19.69 -28.85 1.06
N GLU A 241 -20.77 -29.34 1.69
CA GLU A 241 -22.04 -29.67 1.01
C GLU A 241 -23.03 -28.49 0.93
N SER A 242 -22.70 -27.33 1.51
CA SER A 242 -23.63 -26.20 1.65
C SER A 242 -23.84 -25.37 0.38
N GLY A 243 -23.02 -25.58 -0.65
CA GLY A 243 -23.12 -24.86 -1.92
C GLY A 243 -22.92 -23.34 -1.80
N GLU A 244 -22.10 -22.88 -0.84
CA GLU A 244 -21.76 -21.47 -0.66
C GLU A 244 -20.71 -20.99 -1.66
N ALA A 245 -20.82 -19.73 -2.09
CA ALA A 245 -19.77 -19.09 -2.88
C ALA A 245 -18.67 -18.56 -1.97
N LEU A 246 -17.43 -19.01 -2.16
CA LEU A 246 -16.27 -18.51 -1.41
C LEU A 246 -15.54 -17.45 -2.23
N VAL A 247 -15.53 -16.22 -1.73
CA VAL A 247 -14.86 -15.06 -2.31
C VAL A 247 -13.63 -14.73 -1.49
N ILE A 248 -12.46 -14.67 -2.12
CA ILE A 248 -11.24 -14.14 -1.50
C ILE A 248 -10.96 -12.76 -2.09
N ASN A 249 -11.19 -11.71 -1.31
CA ASN A 249 -10.98 -10.32 -1.72
C ASN A 249 -9.69 -9.78 -1.09
N CYS A 250 -8.69 -9.52 -1.92
CA CYS A 250 -7.39 -9.02 -1.50
C CYS A 250 -7.20 -7.60 -2.03
N HIS A 251 -7.16 -6.61 -1.14
CA HIS A 251 -7.00 -5.21 -1.51
C HIS A 251 -5.84 -4.57 -0.74
N MET A 252 -4.71 -4.35 -1.43
CA MET A 252 -3.51 -3.68 -0.90
C MET A 252 -2.90 -4.36 0.32
N MET A 253 -3.05 -5.68 0.47
CA MET A 253 -2.63 -6.42 1.67
C MET A 253 -1.56 -7.49 1.40
N LEU A 254 -1.57 -8.14 0.23
CA LEU A 254 -0.72 -9.31 0.01
C LEU A 254 0.77 -8.98 -0.07
N HIS A 255 1.12 -7.74 -0.43
CA HIS A 255 2.50 -7.28 -0.43
C HIS A 255 3.10 -7.11 0.98
N TYR A 256 2.32 -7.20 2.05
CA TYR A 256 2.87 -7.26 3.41
C TYR A 256 3.36 -8.67 3.78
N ILE A 257 2.84 -9.72 3.12
CA ILE A 257 3.31 -11.08 3.35
C ILE A 257 4.81 -11.13 2.98
N PRO A 258 5.70 -11.63 3.86
CA PRO A 258 7.13 -11.63 3.58
C PRO A 258 7.46 -12.48 2.34
N GLU A 259 8.44 -12.04 1.56
CA GLU A 259 8.91 -12.82 0.40
C GLU A 259 9.79 -13.99 0.82
N GLU A 260 10.60 -13.79 1.85
CA GLU A 260 11.61 -14.72 2.35
C GLU A 260 10.99 -15.68 3.37
N THR A 261 11.24 -16.98 3.24
CA THR A 261 11.08 -17.91 4.35
C THR A 261 12.21 -17.62 5.33
N LEU A 262 11.98 -16.65 6.21
CA LEU A 262 12.89 -16.31 7.28
C LEU A 262 12.86 -17.44 8.31
N SER A 263 13.54 -18.53 8.00
CA SER A 263 13.84 -19.58 8.97
C SER A 263 14.59 -18.93 10.13
N PRO A 264 14.11 -19.02 11.39
CA PRO A 264 14.82 -18.53 12.57
C PRO A 264 16.21 -19.15 12.78
N LEU A 265 16.59 -20.11 11.93
CA LEU A 265 17.81 -20.93 12.01
C LEU A 265 18.92 -20.51 11.03
N SER A 266 18.70 -19.51 10.16
CA SER A 266 19.70 -19.11 9.16
C SER A 266 20.86 -18.25 9.72
N ASN A 267 20.89 -18.00 11.04
CA ASN A 267 21.90 -17.20 11.72
C ASN A 267 23.00 -17.99 12.44
N VAL A 268 23.33 -19.21 11.99
CA VAL A 268 24.55 -19.89 12.47
C VAL A 268 25.25 -20.60 11.30
N ASN A 269 26.40 -20.04 10.90
CA ASN A 269 27.43 -20.60 10.00
C ASN A 269 27.06 -20.72 8.51
N SER A 270 27.32 -19.64 7.76
CA SER A 270 27.50 -19.68 6.31
C SER A 270 28.76 -20.50 5.95
N ASN A 271 28.56 -21.78 5.66
CA ASN A 271 29.60 -22.64 5.09
C ASN A 271 29.65 -22.40 3.57
N PRO A 272 30.80 -22.07 2.96
CA PRO A 272 30.88 -21.68 1.55
C PRO A 272 30.75 -22.85 0.55
N TYR A 273 30.30 -24.03 1.01
CA TYR A 273 30.16 -25.26 0.21
C TYR A 273 28.79 -25.94 0.37
N SER A 274 27.72 -25.19 0.64
CA SER A 274 26.36 -25.74 0.56
C SER A 274 25.88 -25.78 -0.89
N PHE A 275 25.80 -27.00 -1.44
CA PHE A 275 25.09 -27.35 -2.67
C PHE A 275 23.62 -26.88 -2.59
N GLU A 276 23.10 -26.34 -3.69
CA GLU A 276 21.73 -25.84 -3.92
C GLU A 276 20.69 -26.29 -2.89
N SER A 277 20.46 -25.47 -1.87
CA SER A 277 19.32 -25.64 -0.98
C SER A 277 18.06 -25.40 -1.80
N SER A 278 17.25 -26.45 -1.96
CA SER A 278 15.88 -26.43 -2.49
C SER A 278 15.19 -25.08 -2.24
N PRO A 279 14.59 -24.41 -3.24
CA PRO A 279 14.08 -23.06 -3.06
C PRO A 279 13.03 -23.10 -1.96
N THR A 280 13.36 -22.53 -0.80
CA THR A 280 12.39 -22.38 0.28
C THR A 280 11.26 -21.54 -0.29
N GLN A 281 10.06 -22.13 -0.41
CA GLN A 281 8.96 -21.46 -1.10
C GLN A 281 8.63 -20.17 -0.36
N SER A 282 8.44 -19.08 -1.12
CA SER A 282 8.02 -17.79 -0.58
C SER A 282 6.69 -17.93 0.17
N LEU A 283 6.52 -17.22 1.30
CA LEU A 283 5.25 -17.25 2.07
C LEU A 283 4.08 -16.79 1.21
N ARG A 284 4.27 -15.84 0.29
CA ARG A 284 3.27 -15.44 -0.71
C ARG A 284 2.80 -16.62 -1.57
N THR A 285 3.75 -17.42 -2.06
CA THR A 285 3.43 -18.62 -2.87
C THR A 285 2.73 -19.68 -2.04
N MET A 286 3.14 -19.89 -0.78
CA MET A 286 2.50 -20.86 0.12
C MET A 286 1.07 -20.43 0.46
N PHE A 287 0.85 -19.14 0.72
CA PHE A 287 -0.47 -18.57 0.93
C PHE A 287 -1.39 -18.79 -0.28
N LEU A 288 -0.95 -18.45 -1.49
CA LEU A 288 -1.73 -18.67 -2.71
C LEU A 288 -2.07 -20.15 -2.94
N LYS A 289 -1.13 -21.06 -2.69
CA LYS A 289 -1.40 -22.51 -2.75
C LYS A 289 -2.41 -22.96 -1.70
N ALA A 290 -2.36 -22.37 -0.50
CA ALA A 290 -3.33 -22.66 0.54
C ALA A 290 -4.73 -22.17 0.16
N LEU A 291 -4.84 -21.00 -0.46
CA LEU A 291 -6.11 -20.52 -1.04
C LEU A 291 -6.61 -21.47 -2.13
N ARG A 292 -5.74 -21.96 -3.01
CA ARG A 292 -6.15 -22.91 -4.07
C ARG A 292 -6.81 -24.17 -3.53
N VAL A 293 -6.36 -24.66 -2.37
CA VAL A 293 -6.91 -25.86 -1.71
C VAL A 293 -8.33 -25.61 -1.17
N LEU A 294 -8.70 -24.36 -0.88
CA LEU A 294 -10.06 -24.00 -0.45
C LEU A 294 -11.07 -23.96 -1.62
N ASP A 295 -10.59 -24.11 -2.85
CA ASP A 295 -11.37 -24.07 -4.08
C ASP A 295 -12.34 -22.88 -4.18
N PRO A 296 -11.84 -21.63 -4.03
CA PRO A 296 -12.70 -20.46 -3.99
C PRO A 296 -13.44 -20.23 -5.31
N THR A 297 -14.66 -19.71 -5.23
CA THR A 297 -15.46 -19.29 -6.39
C THR A 297 -14.75 -18.18 -7.16
N ILE A 298 -14.10 -17.25 -6.46
CA ILE A 298 -13.27 -16.21 -7.07
C ILE A 298 -12.21 -15.71 -6.08
N VAL A 299 -11.03 -15.36 -6.61
CA VAL A 299 -10.02 -14.56 -5.92
C VAL A 299 -9.84 -13.27 -6.69
N VAL A 300 -9.99 -12.13 -6.03
CA VAL A 300 -9.71 -10.81 -6.61
C VAL A 300 -8.49 -10.24 -5.91
N LEU A 301 -7.53 -9.76 -6.70
CA LEU A 301 -6.35 -9.05 -6.21
C LEU A 301 -6.32 -7.64 -6.80
N VAL A 302 -6.34 -6.66 -5.91
CA VAL A 302 -6.04 -5.25 -6.19
C VAL A 302 -4.78 -4.87 -5.44
N ASP A 303 -3.76 -4.38 -6.15
CA ASP A 303 -2.52 -3.90 -5.54
C ASP A 303 -1.88 -2.77 -6.37
N GLU A 304 -0.88 -2.12 -5.78
CA GLU A 304 -0.08 -1.08 -6.42
C GLU A 304 0.95 -1.68 -7.40
N ASP A 305 1.13 -1.04 -8.57
CA ASP A 305 2.02 -1.52 -9.64
C ASP A 305 3.44 -0.95 -9.53
N ALA A 306 4.18 -1.37 -8.50
CA ALA A 306 5.55 -0.96 -8.25
C ALA A 306 6.44 -2.13 -7.78
N ASP A 307 7.76 -2.05 -8.02
CA ASP A 307 8.71 -3.05 -7.51
C ASP A 307 9.54 -2.50 -6.35
N LEU A 308 9.11 -2.81 -5.12
CA LEU A 308 9.80 -2.41 -3.89
C LEU A 308 10.49 -3.58 -3.20
N THR A 309 10.66 -4.73 -3.87
CA THR A 309 11.21 -5.93 -3.21
C THR A 309 12.74 -5.93 -3.11
N SER A 310 13.45 -5.18 -3.94
CA SER A 310 14.91 -5.24 -4.05
C SER A 310 15.66 -5.11 -2.70
N ASN A 311 16.59 -6.02 -2.45
CA ASN A 311 17.49 -5.96 -1.30
C ASN A 311 18.62 -4.92 -1.46
N ASN A 312 18.82 -4.38 -2.68
CA ASN A 312 19.76 -3.29 -2.90
C ASN A 312 19.08 -1.93 -2.64
N LEU A 313 19.63 -1.14 -1.71
CA LEU A 313 19.08 0.17 -1.31
C LEU A 313 18.87 1.13 -2.48
N VAL A 314 19.86 1.26 -3.36
CA VAL A 314 19.79 2.18 -4.49
C VAL A 314 18.71 1.75 -5.48
N CYS A 315 18.61 0.45 -5.77
CA CYS A 315 17.57 -0.07 -6.67
C CYS A 315 16.17 0.21 -6.13
N ARG A 316 15.90 -0.09 -4.85
CA ARG A 316 14.59 0.19 -4.26
C ARG A 316 14.32 1.69 -4.09
N LEU A 317 15.34 2.52 -3.82
CA LEU A 317 15.20 3.97 -3.77
C LEU A 317 14.74 4.53 -5.10
N ARG A 318 15.42 4.18 -6.20
CA ARG A 318 15.02 4.62 -7.54
C ARG A 318 13.61 4.15 -7.89
N SER A 319 13.31 2.88 -7.64
CA SER A 319 11.98 2.34 -7.90
C SER A 319 10.89 3.08 -7.11
N ALA A 320 11.12 3.31 -5.81
CA ALA A 320 10.21 4.05 -4.95
C ALA A 320 10.07 5.52 -5.39
N PHE A 321 11.14 6.21 -5.77
CA PHE A 321 11.08 7.61 -6.21
C PHE A 321 10.29 7.73 -7.52
N ASN A 322 10.52 6.81 -8.46
CA ASN A 322 9.83 6.77 -9.76
C ASN A 322 8.35 6.39 -9.67
N TYR A 323 7.92 5.80 -8.55
CA TYR A 323 6.52 5.49 -8.28
C TYR A 323 5.83 6.54 -7.40
N LEU A 324 6.47 6.93 -6.29
CA LEU A 324 5.87 7.74 -5.23
C LEU A 324 5.78 9.23 -5.55
N TRP A 325 6.29 9.70 -6.69
CA TRP A 325 5.93 11.04 -7.20
C TRP A 325 4.43 11.14 -7.51
N ILE A 326 3.80 10.03 -7.94
CA ILE A 326 2.39 9.97 -8.32
C ILE A 326 1.49 10.44 -7.17
N PRO A 327 1.52 9.85 -5.96
CA PRO A 327 0.66 10.28 -4.86
C PRO A 327 0.97 11.70 -4.36
N TYR A 328 2.19 12.22 -4.53
CA TYR A 328 2.49 13.64 -4.21
C TYR A 328 1.89 14.61 -5.25
N ASP A 329 1.97 14.25 -6.54
CA ASP A 329 1.42 15.04 -7.63
C ASP A 329 -0.11 15.00 -7.67
N THR A 330 -0.73 13.88 -7.32
CA THR A 330 -2.19 13.80 -7.14
C THR A 330 -2.62 14.70 -5.99
N VAL A 331 -2.01 14.59 -4.81
CA VAL A 331 -2.34 15.42 -3.65
C VAL A 331 -2.22 16.92 -3.94
N ASP A 332 -1.19 17.37 -4.67
CA ASP A 332 -1.06 18.77 -5.10
C ASP A 332 -2.17 19.22 -6.06
N THR A 333 -2.78 18.29 -6.79
CA THR A 333 -3.89 18.56 -7.71
C THR A 333 -5.22 18.73 -6.96
N PHE A 334 -5.46 17.96 -5.89
CA PHE A 334 -6.76 17.88 -5.20
C PHE A 334 -6.85 18.64 -3.87
N LEU A 335 -5.71 18.84 -3.20
CA LEU A 335 -5.70 19.40 -1.85
C LEU A 335 -4.95 20.72 -1.79
N SER A 336 -5.54 21.69 -1.09
CA SER A 336 -4.90 22.98 -0.87
C SER A 336 -3.63 22.85 -0.02
N GLN A 337 -2.63 23.68 -0.33
CA GLN A 337 -1.41 23.79 0.47
C GLN A 337 -1.74 24.07 1.95
N GLY A 338 -1.12 23.32 2.86
CA GLY A 338 -1.30 23.47 4.30
C GLY A 338 -2.57 22.86 4.89
N SER A 339 -3.42 22.19 4.10
CA SER A 339 -4.59 21.47 4.65
C SER A 339 -4.19 20.29 5.53
N LYS A 340 -4.98 20.02 6.57
CA LYS A 340 -4.75 18.85 7.45
C LYS A 340 -4.90 17.54 6.69
N GLN A 341 -5.87 17.45 5.78
CA GLN A 341 -6.09 16.28 4.95
C GLN A 341 -4.85 15.92 4.13
N ARG A 342 -4.15 16.93 3.59
CA ARG A 342 -2.89 16.72 2.87
C ARG A 342 -1.80 16.20 3.80
N GLN A 343 -1.68 16.79 4.99
CA GLN A 343 -0.69 16.32 5.97
C GLN A 343 -0.93 14.86 6.36
N TRP A 344 -2.18 14.46 6.58
CA TRP A 344 -2.53 13.06 6.90
C TRP A 344 -2.20 12.11 5.74
N TYR A 345 -2.52 12.50 4.51
CA TYR A 345 -2.23 11.70 3.33
C TYR A 345 -0.73 11.57 3.09
N GLU A 346 0.01 12.69 3.11
CA GLU A 346 1.46 12.70 2.94
C GLU A 346 2.20 11.99 4.09
N ALA A 347 1.65 11.97 5.32
CA ALA A 347 2.21 11.20 6.43
C ALA A 347 2.19 9.68 6.16
N GLY A 348 1.10 9.17 5.56
CA GLY A 348 1.02 7.77 5.12
C GLY A 348 2.07 7.42 4.06
N ILE A 349 2.24 8.30 3.06
CA ILE A 349 3.29 8.13 2.04
C ILE A 349 4.68 8.20 2.67
N CYS A 350 4.92 9.13 3.60
CA CYS A 350 6.20 9.24 4.31
C CYS A 350 6.52 7.96 5.08
N TRP A 351 5.53 7.35 5.74
CA TRP A 351 5.71 6.08 6.44
C TRP A 351 6.12 4.96 5.47
N LYS A 352 5.45 4.87 4.31
CA LYS A 352 5.79 3.93 3.23
C LYS A 352 7.23 4.14 2.75
N ILE A 353 7.65 5.38 2.48
CA ILE A 353 9.04 5.71 2.10
C ILE A 353 10.02 5.30 3.19
N GLU A 354 9.74 5.63 4.46
CA GLU A 354 10.60 5.27 5.57
C GLU A 354 10.73 3.75 5.71
N ASN A 355 9.63 3.00 5.59
CA ASN A 355 9.66 1.55 5.67
C ASN A 355 10.55 0.94 4.57
N VAL A 356 10.39 1.38 3.33
CA VAL A 356 11.15 0.88 2.17
C VAL A 356 12.64 1.19 2.28
N ILE A 357 13.01 2.38 2.75
CA ILE A 357 14.39 2.88 2.70
C ILE A 357 15.14 2.61 4.00
N ALA A 358 14.52 2.82 5.15
CA ALA A 358 15.17 2.81 6.45
C ALA A 358 15.18 1.45 7.14
N HIS A 359 14.23 0.58 6.84
CA HIS A 359 14.12 -0.73 7.48
C HIS A 359 14.72 -1.86 6.62
N GLU A 360 15.02 -2.98 7.28
CA GLU A 360 15.50 -4.21 6.66
C GLU A 360 14.84 -5.44 7.31
N GLY A 361 15.00 -6.62 6.69
CA GLY A 361 14.49 -7.88 7.24
C GLY A 361 12.99 -7.82 7.54
N LEU A 362 12.59 -8.33 8.72
CA LEU A 362 11.21 -8.38 9.20
C LEU A 362 10.57 -6.99 9.43
N GLN A 363 11.39 -5.96 9.65
CA GLN A 363 10.87 -4.61 9.90
C GLN A 363 10.50 -3.89 8.60
N ARG A 364 11.03 -4.34 7.45
CA ARG A 364 10.67 -3.85 6.13
C ARG A 364 9.52 -4.68 5.59
N VAL A 365 8.31 -4.15 5.70
CA VAL A 365 7.05 -4.82 5.38
C VAL A 365 6.44 -4.33 4.07
N GLU A 366 6.75 -3.10 3.65
CA GLU A 366 6.23 -2.48 2.43
C GLU A 366 6.98 -3.00 1.19
N ARG A 367 6.58 -4.17 0.68
CA ARG A 367 7.28 -4.92 -0.37
C ARG A 367 6.39 -5.17 -1.59
N LEU A 368 5.98 -4.09 -2.24
CA LEU A 368 5.19 -4.13 -3.48
C LEU A 368 5.87 -4.97 -4.56
N GLU A 369 5.04 -5.68 -5.31
CA GLU A 369 5.44 -6.39 -6.52
C GLU A 369 4.67 -5.84 -7.73
N PRO A 370 5.30 -5.72 -8.90
CA PRO A 370 4.61 -5.32 -10.11
C PRO A 370 3.57 -6.38 -10.51
N LYS A 371 2.54 -5.94 -11.23
CA LYS A 371 1.39 -6.78 -11.65
C LYS A 371 1.83 -8.12 -12.24
N ASN A 372 2.81 -8.09 -13.14
CA ASN A 372 3.28 -9.29 -13.85
C ASN A 372 3.86 -10.37 -12.92
N ARG A 373 4.47 -9.99 -11.79
CA ARG A 373 5.02 -10.94 -10.81
C ARG A 373 3.89 -11.59 -10.01
N TRP A 374 2.88 -10.80 -9.59
CA TRP A 374 1.67 -11.35 -8.97
C TRP A 374 0.92 -12.30 -9.90
N VAL A 375 0.71 -11.92 -11.15
CA VAL A 375 0.11 -12.75 -12.20
C VAL A 375 0.83 -14.10 -12.30
N GLN A 376 2.16 -14.10 -12.39
CA GLN A 376 2.95 -15.33 -12.45
C GLN A 376 2.79 -16.19 -11.19
N ARG A 377 2.82 -15.58 -10.00
CA ARG A 377 2.64 -16.32 -8.73
C ARG A 377 1.29 -17.00 -8.66
N ILE A 378 0.21 -16.29 -9.01
CA ILE A 378 -1.16 -16.81 -8.94
C ILE A 378 -1.37 -17.92 -9.98
N GLN A 379 -0.86 -17.76 -11.20
CA GLN A 379 -0.87 -18.81 -12.22
C GLN A 379 -0.11 -20.06 -11.75
N ASN A 380 1.09 -19.89 -11.20
CA ASN A 380 1.91 -20.99 -10.68
C ASN A 380 1.28 -21.68 -9.44
N ALA A 381 0.35 -21.02 -8.76
CA ALA A 381 -0.43 -21.59 -7.67
C ALA A 381 -1.65 -22.39 -8.16
N GLY A 382 -1.90 -22.47 -9.47
CA GLY A 382 -2.98 -23.28 -10.04
C GLY A 382 -4.30 -22.52 -10.24
N PHE A 383 -4.23 -21.21 -10.48
CA PHE A 383 -5.38 -20.39 -10.85
C PHE A 383 -5.31 -19.96 -12.32
N ARG A 384 -6.48 -19.70 -12.90
CA ARG A 384 -6.65 -19.11 -14.24
C ARG A 384 -7.28 -17.73 -14.13
N ARG A 385 -6.92 -16.82 -15.04
CA ARG A 385 -7.44 -15.46 -15.09
C ARG A 385 -8.91 -15.42 -15.50
N VAL A 386 -9.60 -14.39 -15.03
CA VAL A 386 -10.95 -14.01 -15.44
C VAL A 386 -10.88 -12.60 -16.01
N ASN A 387 -11.43 -12.42 -17.21
CA ASN A 387 -11.53 -11.12 -17.86
C ASN A 387 -12.64 -10.26 -17.26
N PHE A 388 -12.35 -8.99 -17.02
CA PHE A 388 -13.40 -8.01 -16.69
C PHE A 388 -14.26 -7.68 -17.93
N GLY A 389 -15.58 -7.77 -17.76
CA GLY A 389 -16.56 -7.44 -18.79
C GLY A 389 -16.61 -5.96 -19.15
N GLU A 390 -17.28 -5.63 -20.26
CA GLU A 390 -17.47 -4.23 -20.70
C GLU A 390 -18.30 -3.42 -19.70
N ASP A 391 -19.25 -4.05 -19.01
CA ASP A 391 -20.06 -3.40 -17.98
C ASP A 391 -19.18 -2.95 -16.80
N THR A 392 -18.28 -3.83 -16.33
CA THR A 392 -17.28 -3.47 -15.31
C THR A 392 -16.40 -2.29 -15.77
N ILE A 393 -15.92 -2.33 -17.02
CA ILE A 393 -15.09 -1.26 -17.58
C ILE A 393 -15.86 0.07 -17.63
N SER A 394 -17.14 0.03 -17.99
CA SER A 394 -18.01 1.20 -18.03
C SER A 394 -18.26 1.76 -16.62
N GLU A 395 -18.47 0.91 -15.63
CA GLU A 395 -18.67 1.32 -14.23
C GLU A 395 -17.41 1.98 -13.66
N VAL A 396 -16.23 1.39 -13.90
CA VAL A 396 -14.95 1.99 -13.50
C VAL A 396 -14.74 3.34 -14.17
N LYS A 397 -15.01 3.48 -15.48
CA LYS A 397 -14.91 4.77 -16.19
C LYS A 397 -15.85 5.82 -15.58
N THR A 398 -17.09 5.44 -15.29
CA THR A 398 -18.08 6.33 -14.66
C THR A 398 -17.61 6.80 -13.29
N MET A 399 -17.03 5.93 -12.49
CA MET A 399 -16.42 6.31 -11.20
C MET A 399 -15.24 7.27 -11.41
N LEU A 400 -14.39 7.05 -12.42
CA LEU A 400 -13.27 7.94 -12.72
C LEU A 400 -13.71 9.34 -13.16
N ASP A 401 -14.86 9.47 -13.84
CA ASP A 401 -15.42 10.76 -14.25
C ASP A 401 -15.78 11.68 -13.07
N GLU A 402 -15.93 11.11 -11.85
CA GLU A 402 -16.14 11.87 -10.61
C GLU A 402 -14.86 12.55 -10.09
N HIS A 403 -13.69 12.20 -10.63
CA HIS A 403 -12.38 12.68 -10.20
C HIS A 403 -11.73 13.63 -11.23
N ALA A 404 -10.77 14.46 -10.80
CA ALA A 404 -10.17 15.46 -11.69
C ALA A 404 -9.31 14.85 -12.80
N ALA A 405 -9.05 15.68 -13.82
CA ALA A 405 -8.27 15.33 -14.98
C ALA A 405 -6.87 14.80 -14.63
N GLY A 406 -6.48 13.70 -15.27
CA GLY A 406 -5.20 13.03 -15.08
C GLY A 406 -5.34 11.54 -14.78
N TRP A 407 -6.46 11.13 -14.17
CA TRP A 407 -6.80 9.73 -14.01
C TRP A 407 -7.22 9.10 -15.33
N GLY A 408 -6.87 7.84 -15.53
CA GLY A 408 -7.25 7.07 -16.70
C GLY A 408 -7.32 5.58 -16.42
N LEU A 409 -8.05 4.86 -17.26
CA LEU A 409 -8.18 3.41 -17.21
C LEU A 409 -7.45 2.79 -18.41
N LYS A 410 -6.59 1.81 -18.14
CA LYS A 410 -5.99 0.95 -19.16
C LYS A 410 -6.46 -0.49 -18.97
N LYS A 411 -6.93 -1.11 -20.04
CA LYS A 411 -7.12 -2.57 -20.11
C LYS A 411 -5.84 -3.21 -20.62
N ASP A 412 -5.35 -4.22 -19.94
CA ASP A 412 -4.14 -4.96 -20.32
C ASP A 412 -4.42 -6.46 -20.23
N GLU A 413 -4.63 -7.08 -21.40
CA GLU A 413 -5.18 -8.44 -21.50
C GLU A 413 -6.53 -8.56 -20.77
N ASP A 414 -6.57 -9.38 -19.73
CA ASP A 414 -7.74 -9.66 -18.89
C ASP A 414 -7.82 -8.75 -17.65
N ASP A 415 -6.82 -7.88 -17.43
CA ASP A 415 -6.66 -7.07 -16.22
C ASP A 415 -7.02 -5.60 -16.46
N LEU A 416 -7.34 -4.89 -15.36
CA LEU A 416 -7.56 -3.45 -15.37
C LEU A 416 -6.42 -2.74 -14.63
N LEU A 417 -6.03 -1.56 -15.13
CA LEU A 417 -5.05 -0.69 -14.49
C LEU A 417 -5.58 0.74 -14.39
N LEU A 418 -5.54 1.28 -13.18
CA LEU A 418 -5.62 2.70 -12.92
C LEU A 418 -4.31 3.37 -13.32
N THR A 419 -4.43 4.51 -14.00
CA THR A 419 -3.28 5.30 -14.43
C THR A 419 -3.41 6.75 -13.98
N TRP A 420 -2.27 7.39 -13.71
CA TRP A 420 -2.17 8.82 -13.46
C TRP A 420 -1.22 9.43 -14.48
N LYS A 421 -1.71 10.37 -15.30
CA LYS A 421 -0.96 10.97 -16.41
C LYS A 421 -0.26 9.90 -17.29
N GLY A 422 -0.96 8.79 -17.54
CA GLY A 422 -0.48 7.65 -18.31
C GLY A 422 0.47 6.67 -17.60
N HIS A 423 0.82 6.91 -16.34
CA HIS A 423 1.66 6.01 -15.54
C HIS A 423 0.78 5.04 -14.76
N ASN A 424 1.13 3.75 -14.73
CA ASN A 424 0.38 2.75 -13.96
C ASN A 424 0.46 3.07 -12.46
N VAL A 425 -0.65 2.86 -11.75
CA VAL A 425 -0.78 3.13 -10.32
C VAL A 425 -1.23 1.89 -9.58
N VAL A 426 -2.46 1.46 -9.85
CA VAL A 426 -3.11 0.31 -9.20
C VAL A 426 -3.59 -0.63 -10.28
N PHE A 427 -3.42 -1.93 -10.07
CA PHE A 427 -4.00 -2.95 -10.94
C PHE A 427 -5.10 -3.71 -10.21
N ALA A 428 -6.04 -4.25 -10.97
CA ALA A 428 -7.05 -5.19 -10.50
C ALA A 428 -7.01 -6.44 -11.40
N THR A 429 -6.98 -7.62 -10.78
CA THR A 429 -6.97 -8.93 -11.44
C THR A 429 -7.97 -9.86 -10.76
N ALA A 430 -8.66 -10.69 -11.54
CA ALA A 430 -9.63 -11.67 -11.05
C ALA A 430 -9.23 -13.10 -11.48
N TRP A 431 -9.49 -14.07 -10.60
CA TRP A 431 -8.94 -15.41 -10.73
C TRP A 431 -9.91 -16.47 -10.22
N VAL A 432 -9.86 -17.64 -10.84
CA VAL A 432 -10.60 -18.83 -10.39
C VAL A 432 -9.69 -20.05 -10.43
N PRO A 433 -9.97 -21.09 -9.64
CA PRO A 433 -9.29 -22.38 -9.74
C PRO A 433 -9.15 -22.86 -11.20
N ALA A 434 -7.93 -23.24 -11.58
CA ALA A 434 -7.64 -23.85 -12.88
C ALA A 434 -7.95 -25.35 -12.90
#